data_AF-A0A1V4T9R1-F1
#
_entry.id   AF-A0A1V4T9R1-F1
#
_cell.length_a   1.000
_cell.length_b   1.000
_cell.length_c   1.000
_cell.angle_alpha   90.00
_cell.angle_beta   90.00
_cell.angle_gamma   90.00
#
_symmetry.space_group_name_H-M   'P 1'
#
loop_
_entity.id
_entity.type
_entity.pdbx_description
1 polymer ?
#
loop_
_entity_poly.entity_id
_entity_poly.type
_entity_poly.pdbx_seq_one_letter_code
_entity_poly.pdbx_strand_id
1 'polypeptide(L)'
;MSLVLGLVNIMAGLILAMGILTSIPALGKHLEKLAKWLGRFQTIIGIVAIIVAIFWWGSLLGSIVAIIAGLVLLTGILPSIPALGKHLEKLAKWLGRFQTIIGVVAIIVGILEIL
;
A
#
# COMPACT_ATOMS: atom_id res chain seq x y z
N MET A 1 19.67 -4.91 5.46
CA MET A 1 18.81 -3.83 5.98
C MET A 1 17.81 -3.34 4.92
N SER A 2 18.26 -2.98 3.71
CA SER A 2 17.41 -2.57 2.57
C SER A 2 16.45 -3.65 2.05
N LEU A 3 16.82 -4.94 2.17
CA LEU A 3 15.96 -6.06 1.77
C LEU A 3 14.58 -6.06 2.45
N VAL A 4 14.52 -5.78 3.75
CA VAL A 4 13.23 -5.79 4.49
C VAL A 4 12.35 -4.65 3.99
N LEU A 5 12.92 -3.47 3.81
CA LEU A 5 12.20 -2.29 3.34
C LEU A 5 11.75 -2.46 1.87
N GLY A 6 12.61 -3.01 1.01
CA GLY A 6 12.29 -3.35 -0.37
C GLY A 6 11.15 -4.36 -0.47
N LEU A 7 11.21 -5.46 0.30
CA LEU A 7 10.13 -6.45 0.34
C LEU A 7 8.81 -5.86 0.82
N VAL A 8 8.84 -5.02 1.85
CA VAL A 8 7.65 -4.34 2.37
C VAL A 8 7.06 -3.38 1.33
N ASN A 9 7.90 -2.64 0.59
CA ASN A 9 7.47 -1.78 -0.50
C ASN A 9 6.85 -2.57 -1.67
N ILE A 10 7.45 -3.70 -2.05
CA ILE A 10 6.88 -4.58 -3.08
C ILE A 10 5.52 -5.12 -2.64
N MET A 11 5.41 -5.62 -1.41
CA MET A 11 4.16 -6.15 -0.87
C MET A 11 3.08 -5.07 -0.78
N ALA A 12 3.43 -3.90 -0.26
CA ALA A 12 2.51 -2.77 -0.19
C ALA A 12 2.06 -2.35 -1.59
N GLY A 13 3.00 -2.27 -2.54
CA GLY A 13 2.72 -1.90 -3.91
C GLY A 13 1.84 -2.89 -4.65
N LEU A 14 2.06 -4.19 -4.46
CA LEU A 14 1.22 -5.27 -4.99
C LEU A 14 -0.23 -5.16 -4.49
N ILE A 15 -0.42 -4.93 -3.19
CA ILE A 15 -1.76 -4.80 -2.61
C ILE A 15 -2.46 -3.53 -3.11
N LEU A 16 -1.72 -2.42 -3.23
CA LEU A 16 -2.25 -1.19 -3.79
C LEU A 16 -2.67 -1.38 -5.27
N ALA A 17 -1.85 -2.07 -6.07
CA ALA A 17 -2.11 -2.34 -7.48
C ALA A 17 -3.27 -3.33 -7.73
N MET A 18 -3.56 -4.22 -6.76
CA MET A 18 -4.67 -5.19 -6.87
C MET A 18 -6.03 -4.52 -7.10
N GLY A 19 -6.23 -3.27 -6.65
CA GLY A 19 -7.48 -2.54 -6.87
C GLY A 19 -7.84 -2.33 -8.36
N ILE A 20 -6.83 -2.21 -9.23
CA ILE A 20 -7.07 -2.17 -10.69
C ILE A 20 -7.14 -3.57 -11.28
N LEU A 21 -6.37 -4.52 -10.76
CA LEU A 21 -6.37 -5.89 -11.25
C LEU A 21 -7.74 -6.57 -11.10
N THR A 22 -8.50 -6.23 -10.04
CA THR A 22 -9.91 -6.65 -9.87
C THR A 22 -10.88 -5.98 -10.83
N SER A 23 -10.51 -4.85 -11.41
CA SER A 23 -11.35 -4.11 -12.36
C SER A 23 -11.26 -4.68 -13.78
N ILE A 24 -10.33 -5.61 -14.04
CA ILE A 24 -10.18 -6.28 -15.34
C ILE A 24 -11.13 -7.49 -15.39
N PRO A 25 -12.21 -7.45 -16.20
CA PRO A 25 -13.24 -8.50 -16.23
C PRO A 25 -12.70 -9.87 -16.67
N ALA A 26 -11.63 -9.87 -17.48
CA ALA A 26 -11.03 -11.06 -18.07
C ALA A 26 -10.38 -12.02 -17.05
N LEU A 27 -10.10 -11.56 -15.82
CA LEU A 27 -9.43 -12.35 -14.76
C LEU A 27 -10.37 -12.65 -13.57
N GLY A 28 -11.66 -12.34 -13.76
CA GLY A 28 -12.62 -11.83 -12.77
C GLY A 28 -13.15 -12.77 -11.68
N LYS A 29 -12.52 -13.90 -11.36
CA LYS A 29 -12.91 -14.71 -10.17
C LYS A 29 -11.74 -15.11 -9.29
N HIS A 30 -10.65 -15.60 -9.87
CA HIS A 30 -9.46 -15.96 -9.10
C HIS A 30 -8.74 -14.72 -8.57
N LEU A 31 -8.58 -13.68 -9.39
CA LEU A 31 -7.99 -12.42 -8.92
C LEU A 31 -8.86 -11.70 -7.91
N GLU A 32 -10.19 -11.74 -8.05
CA GLU A 32 -11.09 -11.14 -7.06
C GLU A 32 -10.97 -11.85 -5.70
N LYS A 33 -10.85 -13.18 -5.70
CA LYS A 33 -10.63 -13.96 -4.48
C LYS A 33 -9.26 -13.67 -3.85
N LEU A 34 -8.21 -13.54 -4.67
CA LEU A 34 -6.87 -13.16 -4.20
C LEU A 34 -6.85 -11.73 -3.65
N ALA A 35 -7.51 -10.78 -4.31
CA ALA A 35 -7.60 -9.40 -3.86
C ALA A 35 -8.38 -9.27 -2.54
N LYS A 36 -9.51 -9.99 -2.39
CA LYS A 36 -10.22 -10.06 -1.10
C LYS A 36 -9.36 -10.70 -0.01
N TRP A 37 -8.57 -11.71 -0.35
CA TRP A 37 -7.66 -12.35 0.59
C TRP A 37 -6.51 -11.41 1.00
N LEU A 38 -5.84 -10.77 0.05
CA LEU A 38 -4.77 -9.78 0.27
C LEU A 38 -5.27 -8.53 0.97
N GLY A 39 -6.50 -8.08 0.67
CA GLY A 39 -7.15 -6.94 1.30
C GLY A 39 -7.35 -7.12 2.81
N ARG A 40 -7.44 -8.36 3.31
CA ARG A 40 -7.46 -8.62 4.77
C ARG A 40 -6.12 -8.33 5.44
N PHE A 41 -5.01 -8.47 4.71
CA PHE A 41 -3.68 -8.18 5.21
C PHE A 41 -3.23 -6.74 4.94
N GLN A 42 -3.99 -6.00 4.13
CA GLN A 42 -3.71 -4.61 3.76
C GLN A 42 -3.41 -3.73 4.97
N THR A 43 -4.23 -3.79 6.02
CA THR A 43 -4.02 -2.99 7.24
C THR A 43 -2.74 -3.37 7.96
N ILE A 44 -2.49 -4.68 8.12
CA ILE A 44 -1.30 -5.19 8.81
C ILE A 44 -0.05 -4.74 8.05
N ILE A 45 -0.05 -4.92 6.73
CA ILE A 45 1.07 -4.54 5.86
C ILE A 45 1.26 -3.02 5.85
N GLY A 46 0.19 -2.24 5.85
CA GLY A 46 0.26 -0.78 5.93
C GLY A 46 0.88 -0.28 7.23
N ILE A 47 0.51 -0.89 8.37
CA ILE A 47 1.10 -0.57 9.68
C ILE A 47 2.58 -0.98 9.70
N VAL A 48 2.90 -2.19 9.25
CA VAL A 48 4.28 -2.69 9.18
C VAL A 48 5.13 -1.79 8.27
N ALA A 49 4.61 -1.33 7.14
CA ALA A 49 5.32 -0.41 6.25
C ALA A 49 5.71 0.90 6.93
N ILE A 50 4.79 1.51 7.69
CA ILE A 50 5.07 2.73 8.44
C ILE A 50 6.11 2.47 9.55
N ILE A 51 5.94 1.40 10.32
CA ILE A 51 6.86 1.07 11.42
C ILE A 51 8.26 0.79 10.87
N VAL A 52 8.39 -0.05 9.84
CA VAL A 52 9.67 -0.40 9.22
C VAL A 52 10.35 0.84 8.63
N ALA A 53 9.59 1.71 7.96
CA ALA A 53 10.16 2.92 7.38
C ALA A 53 10.67 3.92 8.44
N ILE A 54 9.97 4.05 9.58
CA ILE A 54 10.38 4.94 10.66
C ILE A 54 11.58 4.36 11.43
N PHE A 55 11.55 3.06 11.72
CA PHE A 55 12.54 2.41 12.60
C PHE A 55 13.83 2.04 11.86
N TRP A 56 13.71 1.63 10.59
CA TRP A 56 14.82 1.25 9.72
C TRP A 56 15.00 2.30 8.62
N TRP A 57 15.17 3.55 9.04
CA TRP A 57 15.46 4.68 8.15
C TRP A 57 16.75 4.42 7.38
N GLY A 58 16.62 3.80 6.21
CA GLY A 58 17.73 3.40 5.36
C GLY A 58 17.82 4.35 4.18
N SER A 59 17.28 3.91 3.04
CA SER A 59 17.12 4.73 1.85
C SER A 59 15.99 5.75 2.05
N LEU A 60 16.31 7.03 1.84
CA LEU A 60 15.34 8.13 1.93
C LEU A 60 14.15 7.90 0.98
N LEU A 61 14.42 7.50 -0.26
CA LEU A 61 13.39 7.22 -1.25
C LEU A 61 12.52 6.04 -0.84
N GLY A 62 13.12 4.92 -0.43
CA GLY A 62 12.38 3.75 0.00
C GLY A 62 11.49 4.01 1.21
N SER A 63 12.04 4.69 2.21
CA SER A 63 11.33 4.98 3.47
C SER A 63 10.15 5.92 3.23
N ILE A 64 10.33 6.97 2.41
CA ILE A 64 9.24 7.88 2.04
C ILE A 64 8.15 7.11 1.28
N VAL A 65 8.53 6.28 0.31
CA VAL A 65 7.58 5.50 -0.49
C VAL A 65 6.84 4.48 0.38
N ALA A 66 7.51 3.85 1.34
CA ALA A 66 6.92 2.91 2.28
C ALA A 66 5.91 3.59 3.21
N ILE A 67 6.23 4.80 3.70
CA ILE A 67 5.30 5.61 4.50
C ILE A 67 4.07 5.98 3.67
N ILE A 68 4.27 6.48 2.45
CA ILE A 68 3.15 6.88 1.56
C ILE A 68 2.29 5.67 1.22
N ALA A 69 2.89 4.55 0.82
CA ALA A 69 2.19 3.32 0.51
C ALA A 69 1.44 2.78 1.73
N GLY A 70 2.07 2.78 2.91
CA GLY A 70 1.44 2.39 4.17
C GLY A 70 0.24 3.25 4.55
N LEU A 71 0.36 4.58 4.41
CA LEU A 71 -0.75 5.50 4.62
C LEU A 71 -1.90 5.24 3.65
N VAL A 72 -1.60 4.98 2.37
CA VAL A 72 -2.65 4.69 1.38
C VAL A 72 -3.31 3.34 1.65
N LEU A 73 -2.56 2.31 2.05
CA LEU A 73 -3.13 1.04 2.49
C LEU A 73 -4.08 1.24 3.67
N LEU A 74 -3.73 2.11 4.62
CA LEU A 74 -4.61 2.44 5.73
C LEU A 74 -5.89 3.17 5.28
N THR A 75 -5.87 3.94 4.18
CA THR A 75 -7.10 4.58 3.67
C THR A 75 -8.22 3.59 3.36
N GLY A 76 -7.90 2.32 3.09
CA GLY A 76 -8.90 1.26 2.91
C GLY A 76 -9.75 0.95 4.15
N ILE A 77 -9.24 1.22 5.37
CA ILE A 77 -9.98 1.03 6.62
C ILE A 77 -10.54 2.33 7.20
N LEU A 78 -10.12 3.48 6.68
CA LEU A 78 -10.61 4.79 7.15
C LEU A 78 -12.15 4.91 7.08
N PRO A 79 -12.87 4.42 6.05
CA PRO A 79 -14.34 4.44 6.03
C PRO A 79 -15.00 3.66 7.18
N SER A 80 -14.28 2.70 7.78
CA SER A 80 -14.78 1.87 8.88
C SER A 80 -14.54 2.50 10.26
N ILE A 81 -13.84 3.63 10.36
CA ILE A 81 -13.56 4.32 11.62
C ILE A 81 -14.50 5.53 11.73
N PRO A 82 -15.63 5.43 12.47
CA PRO A 82 -16.63 6.50 12.60
C PRO A 82 -16.11 7.77 13.30
N ALA A 83 -14.92 7.71 13.90
CA ALA A 83 -14.29 8.82 14.63
C ALA A 83 -13.34 9.68 13.76
N LEU A 84 -13.16 9.37 12.47
CA LEU A 84 -12.30 10.18 11.60
C LEU A 84 -12.99 11.47 11.18
N GLY A 85 -12.34 12.60 11.48
CA GLY A 85 -12.82 13.91 11.04
C GLY A 85 -12.91 14.03 9.51
N LYS A 86 -13.81 14.90 9.03
CA LYS A 86 -14.06 15.17 7.60
C LYS A 86 -12.80 15.48 6.78
N HIS A 87 -11.78 16.09 7.39
CA HIS A 87 -10.50 16.41 6.74
C HIS A 87 -9.67 15.16 6.43
N LEU A 88 -9.60 14.22 7.37
CA LEU A 88 -8.91 12.94 7.18
C LEU A 88 -9.63 12.08 6.15
N GLU A 89 -10.97 12.06 6.17
CA GLU A 89 -11.76 11.34 5.16
C GLU A 89 -11.52 11.90 3.74
N LYS A 90 -11.42 13.23 3.59
CA LYS A 90 -11.13 13.88 2.31
C LYS A 90 -9.72 13.58 1.82
N LEU A 91 -8.72 13.62 2.70
CA LEU A 91 -7.35 13.20 2.38
C LEU A 91 -7.28 11.73 1.98
N ALA A 92 -8.01 10.87 2.68
CA ALA A 92 -8.06 9.43 2.38
C ALA A 92 -8.66 9.15 1.01
N LYS A 93 -9.81 9.76 0.69
CA LYS A 93 -10.43 9.66 -0.64
C LYS A 93 -9.52 10.20 -1.73
N TRP A 94 -8.75 11.25 -1.43
CA TRP A 94 -7.79 11.80 -2.38
C TRP A 94 -6.62 10.83 -2.61
N LEU A 95 -6.00 10.32 -1.55
CA LEU A 95 -4.90 9.35 -1.61
C LEU A 95 -5.32 8.03 -2.27
N GLY A 96 -6.52 7.54 -1.97
CA GLY A 96 -7.09 6.34 -2.58
C GLY A 96 -7.24 6.45 -4.11
N ARG A 97 -7.44 7.65 -4.67
CA ARG A 97 -7.43 7.83 -6.14
C ARG A 97 -6.06 7.62 -6.78
N PHE A 98 -4.99 7.88 -6.04
CA PHE A 98 -3.61 7.67 -6.49
C PHE A 98 -3.06 6.30 -6.12
N GLN A 99 -3.87 5.44 -5.48
CA GLN A 99 -3.47 4.15 -4.96
C GLN A 99 -2.67 3.31 -5.95
N THR A 100 -3.13 3.20 -7.20
CA THR A 100 -2.43 2.38 -8.19
C THR A 100 -1.10 2.96 -8.62
N ILE A 101 -1.03 4.27 -8.82
CA ILE A 101 0.21 4.94 -9.20
C ILE A 101 1.24 4.76 -8.08
N ILE A 102 0.82 4.97 -6.83
CA ILE A 102 1.63 4.74 -5.64
C ILE A 102 2.06 3.27 -5.56
N GLY A 103 1.16 2.35 -5.88
CA GLY A 103 1.45 0.92 -5.88
C GLY A 103 2.53 0.53 -6.89
N VAL A 104 2.44 1.04 -8.12
CA VAL A 104 3.46 0.82 -9.16
C VAL A 104 4.80 1.42 -8.76
N VAL A 105 4.81 2.66 -8.24
CA VAL A 105 6.02 3.31 -7.75
C VAL A 105 6.65 2.52 -6.60
N ALA A 106 5.84 2.01 -5.66
CA ALA A 106 6.30 1.20 -4.55
C ALA A 106 6.94 -0.12 -5.00
N ILE A 107 6.39 -0.77 -6.04
CA ILE A 107 7.01 -1.96 -6.65
C ILE A 107 8.36 -1.60 -7.27
N ILE A 108 8.43 -0.55 -8.09
CA ILE A 108 9.68 -0.15 -8.77
C ILE A 108 10.77 0.19 -7.75
N VAL A 109 10.42 1.01 -6.75
CA VAL A 109 11.35 1.41 -5.69
C VAL A 109 11.74 0.21 -4.84
N GLY A 110 10.80 -0.68 -4.53
CA GLY A 110 11.10 -1.89 -3.78
C GLY A 110 12.04 -2.85 -4.53
N ILE A 111 11.94 -2.96 -5.86
CA ILE A 111 12.90 -3.72 -6.69
C ILE A 111 14.27 -3.03 -6.66
N LEU A 112 14.33 -1.70 -6.77
CA LEU A 112 15.58 -0.93 -6.71
C LEU A 112 16.28 -1.01 -5.34
N GLU A 113 15.53 -1.21 -4.25
CA GLU A 113 16.09 -1.42 -2.91
C GLU A 113 16.71 -2.81 -2.72
N ILE A 114 16.24 -3.79 -3.49
CA ILE A 114 16.69 -5.18 -3.43
C ILE A 114 17.90 -5.42 -4.32
N LEU A 115 18.00 -4.70 -5.44
CA LEU A 115 19.13 -4.74 -6.38
C LEU A 115 20.37 -4.04 -5.81
#